data_AF-L7KDZ4-F1
#
_entry.id   AF-L7KDZ4-F1
#
_cell.length_a   1.000
_cell.length_b   1.000
_cell.length_c   1.000
_cell.angle_alpha   90.00
_cell.angle_beta   90.00
_cell.angle_gamma   90.00
#
_symmetry.space_group_name_H-M   'P 1'
#
loop_
_entity.id
_entity.type
_entity.pdbx_description
1 polymer ?
#
loop_
_entity_poly.entity_id
_entity_poly.type
_entity_poly.pdbx_seq_one_letter_code
_entity_poly.pdbx_strand_id
1 'polypeptide(L)'
;MTPRDTGRERFYEAERLIRKLFERSGDHRSVHLAGTELTLPVEAQFGSIDSVREYVGRVLTMPSVTARFDAASTPVAVRARRGHRSAHYSRSLDSDAREIAIPDSADGRWALRELVVLHEISHHLDESGGPAHGRGFTQTLTELVGLVMGPEAEFVYRVVLADSGV
;
A
#
# COMPACT_ATOMS: atom_id res chain seq x y z
N MET A 1 -17.25 -12.43 10.83
CA MET A 1 -17.60 -11.75 9.57
C MET A 1 -16.86 -10.42 9.54
N THR A 2 -16.09 -10.14 8.48
CA THR A 2 -15.47 -8.81 8.30
C THR A 2 -16.57 -7.76 8.11
N PRO A 3 -16.50 -6.61 8.80
CA PRO A 3 -17.47 -5.53 8.63
C PRO A 3 -17.58 -5.05 7.18
N ARG A 4 -18.77 -4.60 6.79
CA ARG A 4 -19.01 -4.07 5.43
C ARG A 4 -18.17 -2.81 5.20
N ASP A 5 -17.49 -2.77 4.06
CA ASP A 5 -16.67 -1.64 3.65
C ASP A 5 -17.47 -0.63 2.82
N THR A 6 -18.02 0.36 3.52
CA THR A 6 -18.80 1.46 2.91
C THR A 6 -17.94 2.64 2.44
N GLY A 7 -16.65 2.68 2.82
CA GLY A 7 -15.69 3.73 2.46
C GLY A 7 -14.85 3.40 1.22
N ARG A 8 -14.84 2.13 0.78
CA ARG A 8 -14.05 1.59 -0.33
C ARG A 8 -13.94 2.49 -1.56
N GLU A 9 -15.07 3.01 -2.04
CA GLU A 9 -15.10 3.82 -3.27
C GLU A 9 -14.31 5.12 -3.10
N ARG A 10 -14.58 5.86 -2.01
CA ARG A 10 -13.85 7.08 -1.64
C ARG A 10 -12.37 6.82 -1.42
N PHE A 11 -12.03 5.70 -0.76
CA PHE A 11 -10.64 5.30 -0.59
C PHE A 11 -9.93 5.13 -1.94
N TYR A 12 -10.51 4.38 -2.88
CA TYR A 12 -9.88 4.19 -4.19
C TYR A 12 -9.86 5.47 -5.04
N GLU A 13 -10.79 6.40 -4.83
CA GLU A 13 -10.70 7.74 -5.42
C GLU A 13 -9.49 8.51 -4.90
N ALA A 14 -9.30 8.53 -3.57
CA ALA A 14 -8.16 9.16 -2.92
C ALA A 14 -6.83 8.54 -3.39
N GLU A 15 -6.75 7.20 -3.44
CA GLU A 15 -5.55 6.49 -3.90
C GLU A 15 -5.22 6.80 -5.38
N ARG A 16 -6.25 6.98 -6.23
CA ARG A 16 -6.04 7.45 -7.60
C ARG A 16 -5.46 8.87 -7.66
N LEU A 17 -5.84 9.76 -6.74
CA LEU A 17 -5.26 11.10 -6.67
C LEU A 17 -3.79 11.05 -6.22
N ILE A 18 -3.48 10.26 -5.19
CA ILE A 18 -2.11 10.06 -4.72
C ILE A 18 -1.21 9.54 -5.85
N ARG A 19 -1.65 8.49 -6.55
CA ARG A 19 -0.91 7.92 -7.68
C ARG A 19 -0.60 8.95 -8.77
N LYS A 20 -1.57 9.82 -9.08
CA LYS A 20 -1.38 10.92 -10.04
C LYS A 20 -0.36 11.94 -9.56
N LEU A 21 -0.27 12.21 -8.25
CA LEU A 21 0.75 13.12 -7.70
C LEU A 21 2.16 12.54 -7.91
N PHE A 22 2.35 11.26 -7.60
CA PHE A 22 3.63 10.57 -7.82
C PHE A 22 4.02 10.54 -9.31
N GLU A 23 3.06 10.24 -10.21
CA GLU A 23 3.30 10.21 -11.66
C GLU A 23 3.64 11.58 -12.26
N ARG A 24 3.02 12.66 -11.77
CA ARG A 24 3.15 14.01 -12.35
C ARG A 24 4.34 14.80 -11.85
N SER A 25 5.03 14.30 -10.84
CA SER A 25 6.07 15.03 -10.13
C SER A 25 7.26 15.44 -11.04
N GLY A 26 7.37 14.89 -12.26
CA GLY A 26 8.30 15.34 -13.30
C GLY A 26 9.76 15.18 -12.90
N ASP A 27 10.69 15.79 -13.64
CA ASP A 27 12.13 15.60 -13.41
C ASP A 27 12.61 16.05 -12.02
N HIS A 28 11.93 17.04 -11.43
CA HIS A 28 12.28 17.61 -10.12
C HIS A 28 11.49 17.01 -8.95
N ARG A 29 10.49 16.18 -9.24
CA ARG A 29 9.59 15.54 -8.27
C ARG A 29 8.91 16.49 -7.28
N SER A 30 8.77 17.76 -7.62
CA SER A 30 8.16 18.78 -6.77
C SER A 30 6.64 18.84 -6.99
N VAL A 31 5.86 18.84 -5.90
CA VAL A 31 4.41 19.05 -5.89
C VAL A 31 4.03 20.07 -4.84
N HIS A 32 2.97 20.84 -5.09
CA HIS A 32 2.37 21.72 -4.10
C HIS A 32 1.10 21.07 -3.53
N LEU A 33 1.08 20.81 -2.23
CA LEU A 33 -0.04 20.18 -1.53
C LEU A 33 -0.30 20.89 -0.21
N ALA A 34 -1.56 21.28 0.05
CA ALA A 34 -1.98 21.99 1.26
C ALA A 34 -1.08 23.19 1.61
N GLY A 35 -0.70 23.99 0.60
CA GLY A 35 0.17 25.17 0.77
C GLY A 35 1.65 24.86 1.03
N THR A 36 2.06 23.59 0.95
CA THR A 36 3.45 23.15 1.15
C THR A 36 4.03 22.64 -0.17
N GLU A 37 5.25 23.05 -0.49
CA GLU A 37 6.03 22.45 -1.58
C GLU A 37 6.77 21.21 -1.05
N LEU A 38 6.60 20.07 -1.73
CA LEU A 38 7.17 18.78 -1.34
C LEU A 38 7.99 18.21 -2.48
N THR A 39 9.14 17.61 -2.17
CA THR A 39 9.86 16.74 -3.10
C THR A 39 9.47 15.29 -2.83
N LEU A 40 8.74 14.66 -3.76
CA LEU A 40 8.28 13.30 -3.56
C LEU A 40 9.40 12.27 -3.76
N PRO A 41 9.42 11.18 -2.96
CA PRO A 41 10.35 10.07 -3.17
C PRO A 41 10.06 9.38 -4.51
N VAL A 42 11.06 8.67 -5.04
CA VAL A 42 10.86 7.84 -6.23
C VAL A 42 10.02 6.64 -5.82
N GLU A 43 8.98 6.35 -6.59
CA GLU A 43 8.24 5.09 -6.45
C GLU A 43 8.96 3.97 -7.20
N ALA A 44 9.26 2.87 -6.52
CA ALA A 44 9.81 1.69 -7.18
C ALA A 44 8.81 1.06 -8.17
N GLN A 45 9.31 0.63 -9.32
CA GLN A 45 8.59 -0.19 -10.29
C GLN A 45 9.27 -1.56 -10.39
N PHE A 46 8.49 -2.62 -10.30
CA PHE A 46 9.01 -3.98 -10.26
C PHE A 46 8.98 -4.63 -11.64
N GLY A 47 10.07 -5.29 -12.01
CA GLY A 47 10.15 -6.05 -13.26
C GLY A 47 9.55 -7.45 -13.19
N SER A 48 9.30 -7.97 -11.98
CA SER A 48 8.84 -9.35 -11.76
C SER A 48 8.18 -9.54 -10.40
N ILE A 49 7.46 -10.65 -10.23
CA ILE A 49 6.90 -11.10 -8.94
C ILE A 49 8.01 -11.46 -7.95
N ASP A 50 9.15 -11.97 -8.42
CA ASP A 50 10.27 -12.31 -7.53
C ASP A 50 10.85 -11.03 -6.90
N SER A 51 10.99 -9.95 -7.68
CA SER A 51 11.39 -8.64 -7.15
C SER A 51 10.38 -8.07 -6.13
N VAL A 52 9.08 -8.31 -6.34
CA VAL A 52 8.04 -7.95 -5.36
C VAL A 52 8.21 -8.78 -4.08
N ARG A 53 8.45 -10.10 -4.18
CA ARG A 53 8.64 -10.98 -3.03
C ARG A 53 9.82 -10.54 -2.17
N GLU A 54 10.95 -10.22 -2.81
CA GLU A 54 12.12 -9.68 -2.12
C GLU A 54 11.82 -8.33 -1.45
N TYR A 55 11.10 -7.44 -2.13
CA TYR A 55 10.72 -6.14 -1.59
C TYR A 55 9.81 -6.28 -0.36
N VAL A 56 8.77 -7.12 -0.42
CA VAL A 56 7.91 -7.42 0.74
C VAL A 56 8.73 -7.94 1.91
N GLY A 57 9.65 -8.88 1.66
CA GLY A 57 10.56 -9.40 2.70
C GLY A 57 11.44 -8.32 3.32
N ARG A 58 11.98 -7.39 2.51
CA ARG A 58 12.75 -6.25 3.02
C ARG A 58 11.89 -5.34 3.88
N VAL A 59 10.72 -4.92 3.40
CA VAL A 59 9.81 -4.02 4.15
C VAL A 59 9.43 -4.63 5.51
N LEU A 60 9.04 -5.90 5.55
CA LEU A 60 8.62 -6.57 6.78
C LEU A 60 9.77 -6.83 7.76
N THR A 61 11.03 -6.73 7.31
CA THR A 61 12.22 -6.85 8.18
C THR A 61 12.88 -5.52 8.51
N MET A 62 12.36 -4.39 8.00
CA MET A 62 12.85 -3.06 8.35
C MET A 62 12.68 -2.82 9.86
N PRO A 63 13.71 -2.38 10.60
CA PRO A 63 13.62 -2.16 12.04
C PRO A 63 12.51 -1.19 12.46
N SER A 64 12.25 -0.16 11.65
CA SER A 64 11.18 0.80 11.90
C SER A 64 9.79 0.19 11.74
N VAL A 65 9.62 -0.73 10.77
CA VAL A 65 8.36 -1.45 10.53
C VAL A 65 8.12 -2.49 11.62
N THR A 66 9.14 -3.30 11.96
CA THR A 66 9.02 -4.32 13.01
C THR A 66 8.82 -3.73 14.41
N ALA A 67 9.42 -2.57 14.69
CA ALA A 67 9.18 -1.86 15.94
C ALA A 67 7.76 -1.27 16.03
N ARG A 68 7.10 -1.03 14.88
CA ARG A 68 5.78 -0.41 14.81
C ARG A 68 4.64 -1.42 14.72
N PHE A 69 4.83 -2.51 13.98
CA PHE A 69 3.79 -3.47 13.66
C PHE A 69 4.20 -4.89 14.04
N ASP A 70 3.61 -5.42 15.12
CA ASP A 70 3.89 -6.79 15.60
C ASP A 70 3.60 -7.84 14.52
N ALA A 71 2.56 -7.60 13.71
CA ALA A 71 2.18 -8.41 12.55
C ALA A 71 3.31 -8.59 11.52
N ALA A 72 4.33 -7.72 11.47
CA ALA A 72 5.45 -7.84 10.55
C ALA A 72 6.29 -9.11 10.76
N SER A 73 6.24 -9.69 11.98
CA SER A 73 6.87 -10.98 12.30
C SER A 73 6.11 -12.18 11.73
N THR A 74 4.89 -11.97 11.24
CA THR A 74 4.04 -13.04 10.71
C THR A 74 4.36 -13.30 9.24
N PRO A 75 4.64 -14.55 8.83
CA PRO A 75 4.94 -14.84 7.43
C PRO A 75 3.77 -14.52 6.48
N VAL A 76 4.11 -13.96 5.31
CA VAL A 76 3.20 -13.76 4.17
C VAL A 76 3.86 -14.21 2.88
N ALA A 77 3.15 -15.02 2.09
CA ALA A 77 3.62 -15.46 0.79
C ALA A 77 3.27 -14.43 -0.30
N VAL A 78 4.12 -14.31 -1.33
CA VAL A 78 3.84 -13.49 -2.52
C VAL A 78 3.78 -14.38 -3.75
N ARG A 79 2.71 -14.27 -4.53
CA ARG A 79 2.54 -15.00 -5.79
C ARG A 79 1.96 -14.16 -6.91
N ALA A 80 2.14 -14.66 -8.13
CA ALA A 80 1.45 -14.16 -9.31
C ALA A 80 -0.07 -14.38 -9.19
N ARG A 81 -0.84 -13.42 -9.71
CA ARG A 81 -2.29 -13.49 -9.77
C ARG A 81 -2.75 -13.73 -11.20
N ARG A 82 -3.63 -14.72 -11.39
CA ARG A 82 -4.20 -15.06 -12.71
C ARG A 82 -5.03 -13.93 -13.33
N GLY A 83 -5.75 -13.15 -12.54
CA GLY A 83 -6.56 -12.01 -13.02
C GLY A 83 -5.83 -10.68 -12.86
N HIS A 84 -6.12 -9.70 -13.72
CA HIS A 84 -5.43 -8.40 -13.76
C HIS A 84 -6.18 -7.23 -13.10
N ARG A 85 -7.43 -7.43 -12.66
CA ARG A 85 -8.30 -6.35 -12.16
C ARG A 85 -7.98 -5.83 -10.75
N SER A 86 -7.21 -6.58 -9.97
CA SER A 86 -6.85 -6.19 -8.61
C SER A 86 -5.59 -6.94 -8.17
N ALA A 87 -4.75 -6.29 -7.37
CA ALA A 87 -3.92 -6.98 -6.38
C ALA A 87 -4.80 -7.32 -5.17
N HIS A 88 -4.40 -8.29 -4.35
CA HIS A 88 -5.14 -8.63 -3.14
C HIS A 88 -4.32 -9.44 -2.13
N TYR A 89 -4.34 -8.98 -0.88
CA TYR A 89 -4.02 -9.74 0.32
C TYR A 89 -5.18 -10.62 0.77
N SER A 90 -4.92 -11.87 1.11
CA SER A 90 -5.90 -12.77 1.71
C SER A 90 -5.31 -13.58 2.87
N ARG A 91 -6.17 -13.95 3.81
CA ARG A 91 -5.86 -14.87 4.91
C ARG A 91 -6.77 -16.09 4.82
N SER A 92 -6.19 -17.27 4.80
CA SER A 92 -6.92 -18.54 4.89
C SER A 92 -7.47 -18.71 6.30
N LEU A 93 -8.76 -19.03 6.40
CA LEU A 93 -9.42 -19.32 7.68
C LEU A 93 -9.01 -20.69 8.24
N ASP A 94 -8.57 -21.61 7.38
CA ASP A 94 -8.31 -23.01 7.75
C ASP A 94 -6.83 -23.29 8.09
N SER A 95 -5.90 -22.49 7.57
CA SER A 95 -4.46 -22.77 7.65
C SER A 95 -3.62 -21.62 8.21
N ASP A 96 -4.25 -20.51 8.63
CA ASP A 96 -3.59 -19.25 8.96
C ASP A 96 -2.63 -18.72 7.87
N ALA A 97 -2.63 -19.32 6.68
CA ALA A 97 -1.80 -18.90 5.57
C ALA A 97 -2.21 -17.50 5.12
N ARG A 98 -1.21 -16.66 4.88
CA ARG A 98 -1.36 -15.28 4.44
C ARG A 98 -0.68 -15.12 3.11
N GLU A 99 -1.34 -14.44 2.18
CA GLU A 99 -0.86 -14.36 0.80
C GLU A 99 -1.19 -13.02 0.17
N ILE A 100 -0.20 -12.44 -0.51
CA ILE A 100 -0.34 -11.29 -1.39
C ILE A 100 -0.28 -11.80 -2.84
N ALA A 101 -1.36 -11.58 -3.58
CA ALA A 101 -1.46 -11.96 -4.99
C ALA A 101 -1.38 -10.72 -5.89
N ILE A 102 -0.33 -10.63 -6.71
CA ILE A 102 -0.06 -9.49 -7.59
C ILE A 102 -0.20 -9.89 -9.07
N PRO A 103 -0.97 -9.16 -9.89
CA PRO A 103 -0.95 -9.32 -11.33
C PRO A 103 0.41 -8.98 -11.96
N ASP A 104 0.90 -9.83 -12.87
CA ASP A 104 2.15 -9.64 -13.61
C ASP A 104 2.00 -9.79 -15.13
N SER A 105 0.79 -10.04 -15.61
CA SER A 105 0.48 -10.05 -17.04
C SER A 105 0.62 -8.66 -17.67
N ALA A 106 0.62 -8.58 -19.00
CA ALA A 106 0.73 -7.31 -19.72
C ALA A 106 -0.32 -6.27 -19.28
N ASP A 107 -1.59 -6.69 -19.12
CA ASP A 107 -2.70 -5.85 -18.64
C ASP A 107 -2.66 -5.62 -17.11
N GLY A 108 -1.84 -6.39 -16.39
CA GLY A 108 -1.68 -6.34 -14.94
C GLY A 108 -0.50 -5.51 -14.46
N ARG A 109 0.37 -5.02 -15.36
CA ARG A 109 1.60 -4.28 -15.00
C ARG A 109 1.39 -3.08 -14.10
N TRP A 110 0.20 -2.48 -14.09
CA TRP A 110 -0.15 -1.39 -13.18
C TRP A 110 0.05 -1.76 -11.70
N ALA A 111 0.00 -3.06 -11.36
CA ALA A 111 0.13 -3.56 -10.00
C ALA A 111 1.60 -3.78 -9.56
N LEU A 112 2.55 -3.74 -10.50
CA LEU A 112 3.99 -3.89 -10.22
C LEU A 112 4.60 -2.54 -9.79
N ARG A 113 3.98 -1.89 -8.81
CA ARG A 113 4.35 -0.58 -8.29
C ARG A 113 4.40 -0.59 -6.78
N GLU A 114 5.33 0.16 -6.21
CA GLU A 114 5.57 0.22 -4.77
C GLU A 114 4.33 0.58 -3.97
N LEU A 115 3.56 1.59 -4.39
CA LEU A 115 2.35 2.00 -3.66
C LEU A 115 1.28 0.90 -3.66
N VAL A 116 1.18 0.12 -4.73
CA VAL A 116 0.26 -1.03 -4.78
C VAL A 116 0.73 -2.13 -3.85
N VAL A 117 2.04 -2.41 -3.81
CA VAL A 117 2.58 -3.43 -2.90
C VAL A 117 2.44 -3.00 -1.43
N LEU A 118 2.70 -1.73 -1.11
CA LEU A 118 2.50 -1.17 0.23
C LEU A 118 1.03 -1.19 0.65
N HIS A 119 0.08 -0.99 -0.27
CA HIS A 119 -1.34 -1.20 -0.02
C HIS A 119 -1.62 -2.64 0.46
N GLU A 120 -1.11 -3.65 -0.25
CA GLU A 120 -1.35 -5.05 0.13
C GLU A 120 -0.61 -5.44 1.41
N ILE A 121 0.59 -4.91 1.66
CA ILE A 121 1.29 -5.10 2.94
C ILE A 121 0.47 -4.46 4.08
N SER A 122 -0.19 -3.34 3.85
CA SER A 122 -0.99 -2.69 4.88
C SER A 122 -2.20 -3.52 5.30
N HIS A 123 -2.82 -4.26 4.37
CA HIS A 123 -3.84 -5.26 4.73
C HIS A 123 -3.27 -6.42 5.55
N HIS A 124 -2.01 -6.78 5.32
CA HIS A 124 -1.32 -7.80 6.12
C HIS A 124 -1.02 -7.32 7.54
N LEU A 125 -0.62 -6.06 7.69
CA LEU A 125 -0.23 -5.45 8.97
C LEU A 125 -1.42 -4.94 9.81
N ASP A 126 -2.58 -4.67 9.20
CA ASP A 126 -3.76 -4.17 9.91
C ASP A 126 -4.45 -5.28 10.72
N GLU A 127 -4.29 -5.22 12.04
CA GLU A 127 -4.93 -6.14 13.00
C GLU A 127 -6.22 -5.58 13.63
N SER A 128 -6.71 -4.42 13.16
CA SER A 128 -7.86 -3.73 13.78
C SER A 128 -9.19 -4.47 13.67
N GLY A 129 -9.31 -5.43 12.73
CA GLY A 129 -10.55 -6.19 12.50
C GLY A 129 -11.71 -5.36 11.91
N GLY A 130 -11.44 -4.14 11.46
CA GLY A 130 -12.42 -3.24 10.85
C GLY A 130 -12.79 -3.61 9.41
N PRO A 131 -13.56 -2.74 8.73
CA PRO A 131 -13.75 -2.85 7.29
C PRO A 131 -12.40 -2.81 6.56
N ALA A 132 -12.30 -3.47 5.40
CA ALA A 132 -11.03 -3.63 4.66
C ALA A 132 -10.31 -2.29 4.39
N HIS A 133 -11.03 -1.22 4.03
CA HIS A 133 -10.48 0.13 3.87
C HIS A 133 -11.01 1.11 4.93
N GLY A 134 -11.22 0.61 6.15
CA GLY A 134 -11.62 1.41 7.31
C GLY A 134 -10.44 2.10 7.99
N ARG A 135 -10.71 2.75 9.13
CA ARG A 135 -9.73 3.56 9.89
C ARG A 135 -8.44 2.81 10.24
N GLY A 136 -8.53 1.53 10.62
CA GLY A 136 -7.33 0.75 10.98
C GLY A 136 -6.39 0.58 9.78
N PHE A 137 -6.95 0.18 8.65
CA PHE A 137 -6.21 0.07 7.40
C PHE A 137 -5.63 1.41 6.94
N THR A 138 -6.41 2.48 6.93
CA THR A 138 -5.95 3.79 6.42
C THR A 138 -4.84 4.37 7.29
N GLN A 139 -4.93 4.19 8.61
CA GLN A 139 -3.85 4.53 9.54
C GLN A 139 -2.60 3.67 9.28
N THR A 140 -2.77 2.36 9.14
CA THR A 140 -1.67 1.41 8.87
C THR A 140 -0.95 1.76 7.57
N LEU A 141 -1.68 2.01 6.49
CA LEU A 141 -1.14 2.38 5.19
C LEU A 141 -0.38 3.71 5.23
N THR A 142 -0.97 4.73 5.86
CA THR A 142 -0.35 6.06 5.98
C THR A 142 0.98 5.97 6.72
N GLU A 143 1.00 5.28 7.86
CA GLU A 143 2.22 5.10 8.65
C GLU A 143 3.25 4.22 7.93
N LEU A 144 2.84 3.12 7.31
CA LEU A 144 3.75 2.25 6.56
C LEU A 144 4.43 2.99 5.41
N VAL A 145 3.68 3.79 4.64
CA VAL A 145 4.24 4.62 3.57
C VAL A 145 5.26 5.61 4.13
N GLY A 146 4.98 6.23 5.28
CA GLY A 146 5.94 7.11 5.95
C GLY A 146 7.24 6.43 6.36
N LEU A 147 7.14 5.23 6.92
CA LEU A 147 8.30 4.46 7.37
C LEU A 147 9.16 3.93 6.21
N VAL A 148 8.55 3.66 5.04
CA VAL A 148 9.23 3.05 3.89
C VAL A 148 9.70 4.09 2.88
N MET A 149 8.83 5.03 2.51
CA MET A 149 9.11 6.02 1.46
C MET A 149 9.53 7.38 2.00
N GLY A 150 9.24 7.67 3.26
CA GLY A 150 9.60 8.93 3.92
C GLY A 150 8.40 9.82 4.30
N PRO A 151 8.65 10.83 5.13
CA PRO A 151 7.60 11.68 5.71
C PRO A 151 6.82 12.50 4.67
N GLU A 152 7.41 12.83 3.52
CA GLU A 152 6.70 13.52 2.44
C GLU A 152 5.58 12.65 1.86
N ALA A 153 5.82 11.36 1.69
CA ALA A 153 4.80 10.42 1.24
C ALA A 153 3.71 10.23 2.30
N GLU A 154 4.07 10.14 3.58
CA GLU A 154 3.12 10.13 4.69
C GLU A 154 2.22 11.37 4.67
N PHE A 155 2.81 12.55 4.51
CA PHE A 155 2.09 13.82 4.47
C PHE A 155 1.07 13.83 3.31
N VAL A 156 1.47 13.37 2.12
CA VAL A 156 0.54 13.22 0.99
C VAL A 156 -0.65 12.33 1.34
N TYR A 157 -0.41 11.16 1.95
CA TYR A 157 -1.49 10.27 2.36
C TYR A 157 -2.42 10.92 3.39
N ARG A 158 -1.85 11.57 4.42
CA ARG A 158 -2.63 12.27 5.46
C ARG A 158 -3.55 13.33 4.88
N VAL A 159 -3.04 14.19 4.01
CA VAL A 159 -3.81 15.28 3.40
C VAL A 159 -4.87 14.72 2.45
N VAL A 160 -4.48 13.86 1.50
CA VAL A 160 -5.41 13.41 0.46
C VAL A 160 -6.53 12.54 1.03
N LEU A 161 -6.23 11.67 2.01
CA LEU A 161 -7.28 10.88 2.66
C LEU A 161 -8.25 11.77 3.46
N ALA A 162 -7.73 12.74 4.22
CA ALA A 162 -8.56 13.68 4.98
C ALA A 162 -9.46 14.53 4.06
N ASP A 163 -8.92 15.10 2.99
CA ASP A 163 -9.67 15.89 2.01
C ASP A 163 -10.71 15.06 1.25
N SER A 164 -10.47 13.75 1.12
CA SER A 164 -11.42 12.80 0.50
C SER A 164 -12.48 12.28 1.47
N GLY A 165 -12.46 12.73 2.73
CA GLY A 165 -13.39 12.30 3.77
C GLY A 165 -13.25 10.82 4.13
N VAL A 166 -12.03 10.31 4.15
CA VAL A 166 -11.65 8.93 4.50
C VAL A 166 -11.08 8.86 5.92
#